data_AF-A0A652KLX3-F1
#
_entry.id   AF-A0A652KLX3-F1
#
_cell.length_a   1.000
_cell.length_b   1.000
_cell.length_c   1.000
_cell.angle_alpha   90.00
_cell.angle_beta   90.00
_cell.angle_gamma   90.00
#
_symmetry.space_group_name_H-M   'P 1'
#
loop_
_entity.id
_entity.type
_entity.pdbx_description
1 polymer ?
#
loop_
_entity_poly.entity_id
_entity_poly.type
_entity_poly.pdbx_seq_one_letter_code
_entity_poly.pdbx_strand_id
1 'polypeptide(L)'
;PLRPEDVVVGSLTFAMPEGLEEDAHDFQTQIAKAALMIIRIEPDNIKDKREREWAHEGIVAFSKICTHVGCPISLYEQQTHHVLCPCHQSTFDLSDGARVIFGPAGHPLPQLRIGVNSEGNLEALGDFEEPVGPAFWERG
;
A
#
# COMPACT_ATOMS: atom_id res chain seq x y z
N PRO A 1 -17.55 -1.18 -0.56
CA PRO A 1 -16.83 -0.56 0.58
C PRO A 1 -16.26 -1.65 1.50
N LEU A 2 -14.99 -1.51 1.92
CA LEU A 2 -14.31 -2.49 2.77
C LEU A 2 -14.43 -2.06 4.23
N ARG A 3 -14.84 -2.96 5.13
CA ARG A 3 -14.86 -2.69 6.57
C ARG A 3 -13.63 -3.26 7.27
N PRO A 4 -13.24 -2.75 8.45
CA PRO A 4 -12.11 -3.30 9.20
C PRO A 4 -12.23 -4.81 9.48
N GLU A 5 -13.43 -5.33 9.72
CA GLU A 5 -13.67 -6.76 9.95
C GLU A 5 -13.42 -7.65 8.73
N ASP A 6 -13.45 -7.09 7.51
CA ASP A 6 -13.18 -7.80 6.26
C ASP A 6 -11.66 -8.04 6.07
N VAL A 7 -10.80 -7.33 6.81
CA VAL A 7 -9.35 -7.46 6.74
C VAL A 7 -8.86 -8.33 7.90
N VAL A 8 -8.58 -9.59 7.59
CA VAL A 8 -8.09 -10.56 8.58
C VAL A 8 -6.60 -10.30 8.86
N VAL A 9 -6.18 -10.47 10.12
CA VAL A 9 -4.76 -10.39 10.50
C VAL A 9 -3.94 -11.37 9.65
N GLY A 10 -2.87 -10.85 9.04
CA GLY A 10 -1.98 -11.56 8.15
C GLY A 10 -2.54 -11.80 6.74
N SER A 11 -3.69 -11.20 6.38
CA SER A 11 -4.19 -11.18 5.01
C SER A 11 -3.59 -10.01 4.21
N LEU A 12 -3.54 -10.17 2.89
CA LEU A 12 -3.32 -9.08 1.94
C LEU A 12 -4.52 -9.01 0.99
N THR A 13 -5.10 -7.82 0.86
CA THR A 13 -6.24 -7.52 -0.03
C THR A 13 -5.84 -6.40 -0.98
N PHE A 14 -6.18 -6.52 -2.26
CA PHE A 14 -6.05 -5.40 -3.19
C PHE A 14 -7.31 -4.55 -3.17
N ALA A 15 -7.13 -3.24 -3.15
CA ALA A 15 -8.23 -2.29 -3.13
C ALA A 15 -7.96 -1.13 -4.10
N MET A 16 -9.03 -0.43 -4.46
CA MET A 16 -9.00 0.82 -5.19
C MET A 16 -10.05 1.77 -4.59
N PRO A 17 -9.86 3.10 -4.69
CA PRO A 17 -10.85 4.08 -4.27
C PRO A 17 -12.17 3.90 -5.00
N GLU A 18 -13.26 4.24 -4.31
CA GLU A 18 -14.59 4.37 -4.92
C GLU A 18 -14.63 5.53 -5.93
N GLY A 19 -15.48 5.42 -6.95
CA GLY A 19 -15.65 6.45 -7.98
C GLY A 19 -14.70 6.35 -9.18
N LEU A 20 -13.89 5.30 -9.27
CA LEU A 20 -13.12 4.98 -10.48
C LEU A 20 -13.96 4.14 -11.44
N GLU A 21 -14.55 4.80 -12.44
CA GLU A 21 -15.33 4.15 -13.50
C GLU A 21 -14.40 3.67 -14.63
N GLU A 22 -14.55 2.40 -15.05
CA GLU A 22 -13.67 1.77 -16.06
C GLU A 22 -13.76 2.43 -17.45
N ASP A 23 -14.89 3.08 -17.76
CA ASP A 23 -15.15 3.76 -19.03
C ASP A 23 -14.67 5.22 -19.05
N ALA A 24 -14.20 5.75 -17.91
CA ALA A 24 -13.63 7.09 -17.84
C ALA A 24 -12.35 7.18 -18.69
N HIS A 25 -12.21 8.28 -19.43
CA HIS A 25 -11.09 8.49 -20.35
C HIS A 25 -9.71 8.42 -19.67
N ASP A 26 -9.64 8.79 -18.39
CA ASP A 26 -8.43 8.79 -17.57
C ASP A 26 -8.31 7.59 -16.63
N PHE A 27 -9.24 6.63 -16.67
CA PHE A 27 -9.28 5.47 -15.77
C PHE A 27 -7.92 4.77 -15.63
N GLN A 28 -7.27 4.48 -16.77
CA GLN A 28 -5.96 3.80 -16.78
C GLN A 28 -4.88 4.59 -16.04
N THR A 29 -4.94 5.93 -16.10
CA THR A 29 -3.99 6.79 -15.39
C THR A 29 -4.30 6.82 -13.89
N GLN A 30 -5.58 6.85 -13.53
CA GLN A 30 -6.01 6.87 -12.13
C GLN A 30 -5.73 5.55 -11.43
N ILE A 31 -6.14 4.42 -12.01
CA ILE A 31 -5.93 3.09 -11.43
C ILE A 31 -4.44 2.75 -11.27
N ALA A 32 -3.60 3.22 -12.20
CA ALA A 32 -2.15 3.04 -12.13
C ALA A 32 -1.51 3.75 -10.92
N LYS A 33 -2.17 4.73 -10.31
CA LYS A 33 -1.70 5.44 -9.12
C LYS A 33 -2.47 5.06 -7.86
N ALA A 34 -3.72 4.69 -8.02
CA ALA A 34 -4.67 4.47 -6.94
C ALA A 34 -4.77 2.99 -6.49
N ALA A 35 -4.14 2.05 -7.19
CA ALA A 35 -4.14 0.65 -6.77
C ALA A 35 -3.37 0.44 -5.45
N LEU A 36 -4.05 -0.12 -4.45
CA LEU A 36 -3.56 -0.30 -3.09
C LEU A 36 -3.40 -1.78 -2.73
N MET A 37 -2.52 -2.02 -1.78
CA MET A 37 -2.49 -3.22 -0.96
C MET A 37 -2.92 -2.83 0.45
N ILE A 38 -3.89 -3.54 1.00
CA ILE A 38 -4.34 -3.44 2.38
C ILE A 38 -3.91 -4.72 3.10
N ILE A 39 -3.18 -4.56 4.20
CA ILE A 39 -2.65 -5.66 5.01
C ILE A 39 -3.04 -5.39 6.45
N ARG A 40 -3.35 -6.43 7.23
CA ARG A 40 -3.50 -6.29 8.68
C ARG A 40 -2.36 -6.98 9.40
N ILE A 41 -1.54 -6.20 10.07
CA ILE A 41 -0.42 -6.65 10.91
C ILE A 41 -0.90 -6.54 12.37
N GLU A 42 -0.45 -7.44 13.24
CA GLU A 42 -0.66 -7.23 14.68
C GLU A 42 -0.07 -5.88 15.10
N PRO A 43 -0.79 -4.98 15.79
CA PRO A 43 -0.33 -3.61 16.05
C PRO A 43 1.04 -3.50 16.72
N ASP A 44 1.41 -4.50 17.54
CA ASP A 44 2.70 -4.55 18.21
C ASP A 44 3.85 -4.96 17.29
N ASN A 45 3.56 -5.59 16.15
CA ASN A 45 4.55 -6.00 15.16
C ASN A 45 4.91 -4.87 14.17
N ILE A 46 4.16 -3.76 14.14
CA ILE A 46 4.49 -2.59 13.30
C ILE A 46 5.70 -1.85 13.90
N LYS A 47 6.85 -1.86 13.24
CA LYS A 47 8.09 -1.27 13.75
C LYS A 47 8.13 0.24 13.58
N ASP A 48 7.68 0.73 12.42
CA ASP A 48 7.69 2.16 12.12
C ASP A 48 6.59 2.93 12.87
N LYS A 49 6.95 4.10 13.39
CA LYS A 49 6.02 4.92 14.21
C LYS A 49 4.97 5.61 13.33
N ARG A 50 5.40 6.21 12.22
CA ARG A 50 4.50 6.88 11.28
C ARG A 50 3.52 5.86 10.70
N GLU A 51 4.02 4.68 10.37
CA GLU A 51 3.20 3.58 9.87
C GLU A 51 2.09 3.22 10.84
N ARG A 52 2.41 3.03 12.11
CA ARG A 52 1.43 2.73 13.15
C ARG A 52 0.42 3.87 13.34
N GLU A 53 0.87 5.13 13.30
CA GLU A 53 -0.01 6.30 13.46
C GLU A 53 -0.98 6.49 12.27
N TRP A 54 -0.61 6.00 11.09
CA TRP A 54 -1.42 6.06 9.87
C TRP A 54 -2.27 4.82 9.63
N ALA A 55 -2.03 3.77 10.41
CA ALA A 55 -2.80 2.54 10.42
C ALA A 55 -4.11 2.69 11.21
N HIS A 56 -5.03 1.75 10.98
CA HIS A 56 -6.23 1.59 11.80
C HIS A 56 -6.27 0.17 12.37
N GLU A 57 -6.10 -0.01 13.69
CA GLU A 57 -6.12 -1.33 14.35
C GLU A 57 -5.21 -2.38 13.68
N GLY A 58 -4.02 -1.96 13.25
CA GLY A 58 -3.05 -2.81 12.55
C GLY A 58 -3.29 -2.93 11.04
N ILE A 59 -4.37 -2.36 10.52
CA ILE A 59 -4.63 -2.26 9.08
C ILE A 59 -3.76 -1.15 8.51
N VAL A 60 -2.88 -1.52 7.57
CA VAL A 60 -1.99 -0.63 6.83
C VAL A 60 -2.34 -0.67 5.35
N ALA A 61 -2.22 0.48 4.69
CA ALA A 61 -2.45 0.60 3.25
C ALA A 61 -1.19 1.15 2.57
N PHE A 62 -0.68 0.43 1.59
CA PHE A 62 0.47 0.84 0.79
C PHE A 62 0.12 0.84 -0.69
N SER A 63 0.82 1.65 -1.49
CA SER A 63 0.73 1.52 -2.95
C SER A 63 1.13 0.12 -3.41
N LYS A 64 0.38 -0.45 -4.36
CA LYS A 64 0.72 -1.71 -5.04
C LYS A 64 1.84 -1.54 -6.07
N ILE A 65 2.20 -0.31 -6.42
CA ILE A 65 3.06 -0.02 -7.55
C ILE A 65 4.52 -0.04 -7.12
N CYS A 66 5.28 -1.00 -7.65
CA CYS A 66 6.70 -1.13 -7.34
C CYS A 66 7.48 0.12 -7.73
N THR A 67 8.30 0.59 -6.80
CA THR A 67 9.11 1.81 -6.90
C THR A 67 10.34 1.68 -7.79
N HIS A 68 10.59 0.49 -8.34
CA HIS A 68 11.63 0.28 -9.35
C HIS A 68 11.16 0.77 -10.73
N VAL A 69 10.27 0.01 -11.38
CA VAL A 69 9.79 0.28 -12.74
C VAL A 69 8.27 0.11 -12.90
N GLY A 70 7.51 0.19 -11.79
CA GLY A 70 6.06 0.33 -11.83
C GLY A 70 5.26 -0.96 -11.92
N CYS A 71 5.90 -2.13 -11.82
CA CYS A 71 5.17 -3.39 -11.80
C CYS A 71 4.22 -3.48 -10.59
N PRO A 72 3.00 -4.02 -10.77
CA PRO A 72 2.11 -4.31 -9.66
C PRO A 72 2.72 -5.42 -8.77
N ILE A 73 2.89 -5.13 -7.50
CA ILE A 73 3.30 -6.10 -6.48
C ILE A 73 2.13 -7.04 -6.20
N SER A 74 2.40 -8.34 -6.09
CA SER A 74 1.33 -9.32 -5.91
C SER A 74 1.65 -10.49 -4.98
N LEU A 75 2.89 -10.61 -4.50
CA LEU A 75 3.33 -11.73 -3.68
C LEU A 75 3.56 -11.23 -2.26
N TYR A 76 2.96 -11.91 -1.29
CA TYR A 76 3.04 -11.58 0.14
C TYR A 76 3.46 -12.79 0.96
N GLU A 77 4.46 -12.60 1.80
CA GLU A 77 4.92 -13.55 2.79
C GLU A 77 4.38 -13.15 4.17
N GLN A 78 3.34 -13.85 4.61
CA GLN A 78 2.60 -13.49 5.83
C GLN A 78 3.45 -13.50 7.11
N GLN A 79 4.40 -14.43 7.22
CA GLN A 79 5.18 -14.61 8.46
C GLN A 79 6.15 -13.46 8.74
N THR A 80 6.70 -12.88 7.68
CA THR A 80 7.71 -11.82 7.74
C THR A 80 7.14 -10.44 7.45
N HIS A 81 5.90 -10.39 6.97
CA HIS A 81 5.25 -9.19 6.43
C HIS A 81 5.96 -8.62 5.19
N HIS A 82 6.70 -9.46 4.48
CA HIS A 82 7.38 -9.03 3.25
C HIS A 82 6.46 -9.12 2.05
N VAL A 83 6.57 -8.15 1.14
CA VAL A 83 6.01 -8.26 -0.21
C VAL A 83 7.10 -8.30 -1.25
N LEU A 84 6.87 -9.08 -2.30
CA LEU A 84 7.80 -9.28 -3.39
C LEU A 84 7.20 -8.80 -4.70
N CYS A 85 7.94 -7.94 -5.39
CA CYS A 85 7.64 -7.58 -6.76
C CYS A 85 8.05 -8.73 -7.70
N PRO A 86 7.12 -9.35 -8.46
CA PRO A 86 7.45 -10.51 -9.29
C PRO A 86 8.38 -10.19 -10.47
N CYS A 87 8.50 -8.92 -10.87
CA CYS A 87 9.30 -8.54 -12.04
C CYS A 87 10.81 -8.65 -11.80
N HIS A 88 11.30 -8.09 -10.69
CA HIS A 88 12.73 -7.99 -10.39
C HIS A 88 13.04 -8.29 -8.92
N GLN A 89 12.10 -8.89 -8.22
CA GLN A 89 12.25 -9.41 -6.85
C GLN A 89 12.56 -8.33 -5.80
N SER A 90 12.30 -7.04 -6.09
CA SER A 90 12.31 -6.01 -5.05
C SER A 90 11.42 -6.45 -3.90
N THR A 91 11.99 -6.50 -2.71
CA THR A 91 11.31 -6.96 -1.49
C THR A 91 11.19 -5.81 -0.52
N PHE A 92 10.00 -5.64 0.05
CA PHE A 92 9.66 -4.55 0.96
C PHE A 92 9.16 -5.13 2.28
N ASP A 93 9.66 -4.62 3.41
CA ASP A 93 9.17 -4.98 4.75
C ASP A 93 7.98 -4.09 5.12
N LEU A 94 6.76 -4.63 4.99
CA LEU A 94 5.53 -3.88 5.27
C LEU A 94 5.30 -3.61 6.75
N SER A 95 6.08 -4.21 7.64
CA SER A 95 6.04 -3.87 9.07
C SER A 95 7.01 -2.76 9.44
N ASP A 96 7.80 -2.25 8.50
CA ASP A 96 8.85 -1.26 8.74
C ASP A 96 8.83 -0.17 7.66
N GLY A 97 7.68 0.49 7.51
CA GLY A 97 7.45 1.59 6.59
C GLY A 97 7.60 1.20 5.11
N ALA A 98 7.33 -0.06 4.77
CA ALA A 98 7.59 -0.64 3.45
C ALA A 98 9.03 -0.44 2.97
N ARG A 99 10.01 -0.44 3.89
CA ARG A 99 11.43 -0.27 3.57
C ARG A 99 11.90 -1.34 2.60
N VAL A 100 12.69 -0.93 1.60
CA VAL A 100 13.34 -1.86 0.67
C VAL A 100 14.38 -2.68 1.43
N ILE A 101 14.26 -4.00 1.38
CA ILE A 101 15.21 -4.93 2.02
C ILE A 101 16.01 -5.75 1.00
N PHE A 102 15.55 -5.82 -0.25
CA PHE A 102 16.23 -6.52 -1.34
C PHE A 102 15.79 -5.99 -2.71
N GLY A 103 16.64 -6.21 -3.72
CA GLY A 103 16.35 -5.91 -5.12
C GLY A 103 16.57 -4.44 -5.53
N PRO A 104 16.21 -4.08 -6.78
CA PRO A 104 16.60 -2.81 -7.39
C PRO A 104 15.70 -1.60 -7.07
N ALA A 105 14.68 -1.76 -6.21
CA ALA A 105 13.83 -0.64 -5.82
C ALA A 105 14.65 0.42 -5.06
N GLY A 106 14.50 1.70 -5.45
CA GLY A 106 15.32 2.79 -4.89
C GLY A 106 14.78 3.41 -3.61
N HIS A 107 13.51 3.16 -3.26
CA HIS A 107 12.85 3.76 -2.09
C HIS A 107 11.62 2.95 -1.64
N PRO A 108 11.13 3.19 -0.41
CA PRO A 108 9.95 2.52 0.15
C PRO A 108 8.68 2.75 -0.66
N LEU A 109 7.68 1.87 -0.48
CA LEU A 109 6.35 2.08 -1.02
C LEU A 109 5.65 3.21 -0.23
N PRO A 110 4.98 4.16 -0.90
CA PRO A 110 4.17 5.16 -0.20
C PRO A 110 3.06 4.47 0.61
N GLN A 111 2.91 4.90 1.86
CA GLN A 111 1.79 4.53 2.71
C GLN A 111 0.64 5.51 2.52
N LEU A 112 -0.59 5.01 2.51
CA LEU A 112 -1.79 5.83 2.54
C LEU A 112 -2.30 5.90 3.98
N ARG A 113 -2.59 7.13 4.45
CA ARG A 113 -3.20 7.33 5.75
C ARG A 113 -4.68 6.97 5.70
N ILE A 114 -5.13 6.09 6.59
CA ILE A 114 -6.50 5.58 6.59
C ILE A 114 -7.21 5.80 7.93
N GLY A 115 -8.55 5.74 7.88
CA GLY A 115 -9.44 5.79 9.03
C GLY A 115 -10.69 4.96 8.79
N VAL A 116 -11.71 5.19 9.61
CA VAL A 116 -13.03 4.58 9.47
C VAL A 116 -14.07 5.69 9.48
N ASN A 117 -14.91 5.72 8.45
CA ASN A 117 -15.95 6.73 8.30
C ASN A 117 -17.16 6.45 9.20
N SER A 118 -18.15 7.34 9.20
CA SER A 118 -19.37 7.21 10.01
C SER A 118 -20.23 5.99 9.69
N GLU A 119 -20.02 5.36 8.53
CA GLU A 119 -20.74 4.15 8.10
C GLU A 119 -20.01 2.86 8.48
N GLY A 120 -18.83 2.96 9.09
CA GLY A 120 -17.99 1.83 9.48
C GLY A 120 -17.09 1.29 8.36
N ASN A 121 -16.96 2.02 7.25
CA ASN A 121 -16.10 1.63 6.13
C ASN A 121 -14.72 2.26 6.27
N LEU A 122 -13.67 1.56 5.81
CA LEU A 122 -12.33 2.13 5.67
C LEU A 122 -12.36 3.30 4.69
N GLU A 123 -11.73 4.40 5.07
CA GLU A 123 -11.59 5.60 4.24
C GLU A 123 -10.14 6.08 4.20
N ALA A 124 -9.74 6.67 3.07
CA ALA A 124 -8.49 7.41 2.98
C ALA A 124 -8.68 8.79 3.61
N LEU A 125 -7.72 9.22 4.44
CA LEU A 125 -7.75 10.54 5.10
C LEU A 125 -7.04 11.63 4.28
N GLY A 126 -6.57 11.30 3.08
CA GLY A 126 -5.87 12.18 2.16
C GLY A 126 -5.18 11.38 1.06
N ASP A 127 -4.42 12.07 0.20
CA ASP A 127 -3.58 11.44 -0.81
C ASP A 127 -2.28 10.88 -0.20
N PHE A 128 -1.50 10.17 -1.02
CA PHE A 128 -0.14 9.83 -0.66
C PHE A 128 0.72 11.09 -0.48
N GLU A 129 1.48 11.16 0.61
CA GLU A 129 2.46 12.25 0.80
C GLU A 129 3.67 12.13 -0.15
N GLU A 130 3.92 10.93 -0.69
CA GLU A 130 5.02 10.66 -1.61
C GLU A 130 4.51 10.19 -2.98
N PRO A 131 5.20 10.52 -4.10
CA PRO A 131 4.81 10.06 -5.42
C PRO A 131 4.78 8.53 -5.53
N VAL A 132 3.69 8.02 -6.10
CA VAL A 132 3.49 6.60 -6.37
C VAL A 132 4.37 6.12 -7.52
N GLY A 133 4.96 4.93 -7.37
CA GLY A 133 5.71 4.24 -8.41
C GLY A 133 7.16 4.71 -8.56
N PRO A 134 7.76 4.51 -9.75
CA PRO A 134 9.17 4.77 -10.01
C PRO A 134 9.62 6.19 -9.71
N ALA A 135 10.89 6.33 -9.35
CA ALA A 135 11.50 7.65 -9.23
C ALA A 135 11.64 8.34 -10.60
N PHE A 136 11.57 9.67 -10.55
CA PHE A 136 11.85 10.56 -11.67
C PHE A 136 12.74 11.71 -11.21
N TRP A 137 13.17 12.55 -12.15
CA TRP A 137 14.29 13.48 -12.05
C TRP A 137 14.01 14.65 -11.09
N GLU A 138 12.74 14.89 -10.77
CA GLU A 138 12.24 15.96 -9.89
C GLU A 138 11.63 15.41 -8.60
N ARG A 139 11.85 14.13 -8.25
CA ARG A 139 11.32 13.50 -7.02
C ARG A 139 11.98 14.01 -5.72
N GLY A 140 12.65 15.17 -5.76
CA GLY A 140 13.37 15.78 -4.63
C GLY A 140 12.46 16.57 -3.72
#